data_AF-A0A3D0SVH1-F1
#
_entry.id   AF-A0A3D0SVH1-F1
#
_cell.length_a   1.000
_cell.length_b   1.000
_cell.length_c   1.000
_cell.angle_alpha   90.00
_cell.angle_beta   90.00
_cell.angle_gamma   90.00
#
_symmetry.space_group_name_H-M   'P 1'
#
loop_
_entity.id
_entity.type
_entity.pdbx_description
1 polymer ?
#
loop_
_entity_poly.entity_id
_entity_poly.type
_entity_poly.pdbx_seq_one_letter_code
_entity_poly.pdbx_strand_id
1 'polypeptide(L)' 'RQGQPVLAPHAPTQGWVRLYEGKDTFLGIGEILDDGRVALRRLLAG' A
#
# COMPACT_ATOMS: atom_id res chain seq x y z
N ARG A 1 14.10 5.93 1.00
CA ARG A 1 13.39 6.21 -0.28
C ARG A 1 11.90 6.05 0.03
N GLN A 2 11.11 7.12 0.02
CA GLN A 2 9.68 7.00 0.32
C GLN A 2 8.99 6.36 -0.89
N GLY A 3 8.20 5.31 -0.66
CA GLY A 3 7.56 4.52 -1.71
C GLY A 3 6.68 5.39 -2.60
N GLN A 4 6.72 5.14 -3.91
CA GLN A 4 5.87 5.84 -4.86
C GLN A 4 4.42 5.35 -4.72
N PRO A 5 3.43 6.25 -4.82
CA PRO A 5 2.02 5.85 -4.84
C PRO A 5 1.75 4.98 -6.07
N VAL A 6 1.10 3.84 -5.88
CA VAL A 6 0.68 2.91 -6.94
C VAL A 6 -0.83 2.83 -7.01
N LEU A 7 -1.37 2.63 -8.22
CA LEU A 7 -2.80 2.51 -8.46
C LEU A 7 -3.15 1.02 -8.53
N ALA A 8 -4.00 0.55 -7.63
CA ALA A 8 -4.40 -0.85 -7.53
C ALA A 8 -5.85 -1.02 -8.01
N PRO A 9 -6.08 -1.56 -9.23
CA PRO A 9 -7.43 -1.84 -9.70
C PRO A 9 -8.11 -2.83 -8.74
N HIS A 10 -9.36 -2.56 -8.34
CA HIS A 10 -10.14 -3.36 -7.38
C HIS A 10 -9.69 -3.28 -5.91
N ALA A 11 -8.87 -2.29 -5.55
CA ALA A 11 -8.65 -1.98 -4.15
C ALA A 11 -9.97 -1.52 -3.48
N PRO A 12 -10.17 -1.81 -2.19
CA PRO A 12 -11.22 -1.15 -1.40
C PRO A 12 -11.16 0.36 -1.61
N THR A 13 -12.28 1.09 -1.58
CA THR A 13 -12.23 2.56 -1.73
C THR A 13 -11.73 3.26 -0.47
N GLN A 14 -11.69 2.55 0.67
CA GLN A 14 -11.29 3.07 1.97
C GLN A 14 -10.70 1.95 2.84
N GLY A 15 -9.89 2.34 3.84
CA GLY A 15 -9.42 1.45 4.89
C GLY A 15 -7.97 0.99 4.73
N TRP A 16 -7.62 -0.05 5.47
CA TRP A 16 -6.24 -0.52 5.63
C TRP A 16 -5.90 -1.61 4.60
N VAL A 17 -4.72 -1.51 3.99
CA VAL A 17 -4.23 -2.48 3.00
C VAL A 17 -2.88 -3.07 3.38
N ARG A 18 -2.66 -4.32 2.97
CA ARG A 18 -1.37 -5.00 3.04
C ARG A 18 -0.64 -4.84 1.71
N LEU A 19 0.62 -4.44 1.78
CA LEU A 19 1.50 -4.22 0.63
C LEU A 19 2.44 -5.40 0.49
N TYR A 20 2.61 -5.87 -0.74
CA TYR A 20 3.51 -6.95 -1.09
C TYR A 20 4.41 -6.56 -2.26
N GLU A 21 5.65 -7.04 -2.25
CA GLU A 21 6.54 -7.09 -3.41
C GLU A 21 6.43 -8.48 -4.05
N GLY A 22 6.10 -8.52 -5.33
CA GLY A 22 5.80 -9.79 -5.99
C GLY A 22 4.60 -10.50 -5.36
N LYS A 23 4.68 -11.83 -5.23
CA LYS A 23 3.57 -12.66 -4.71
C LYS A 23 3.61 -12.87 -3.20
N ASP A 24 4.81 -12.89 -2.61
CA ASP A 24 4.99 -13.48 -1.28
C ASP A 24 5.72 -12.55 -0.28
N THR A 25 6.37 -11.47 -0.75
CA THR A 25 7.16 -10.62 0.14
C THR A 25 6.30 -9.52 0.75
N PHE A 26 5.96 -9.63 2.02
CA PHE A 26 5.20 -8.58 2.72
C PHE A 26 6.07 -7.35 2.98
N LEU A 27 5.65 -6.20 2.45
CA LEU A 27 6.37 -4.93 2.61
C LEU A 27 5.85 -4.13 3.80
N GLY A 28 4.57 -4.23 4.13
CA GLY A 28 3.98 -3.45 5.22
C GLY A 28 2.52 -3.08 5.03
N ILE A 29 2.07 -2.09 5.81
CA ILE A 29 0.67 -1.64 5.84
C ILE A 29 0.56 -0.23 5.28
N GLY A 30 -0.44 -0.03 4.42
CA GLY A 30 -0.85 1.27 3.91
C GLY A 30 -2.31 1.58 4.26
N GLU A 31 -2.70 2.83 4.04
CA GLU A 31 -4.06 3.32 4.20
C GLU A 31 -4.54 3.92 2.89
N ILE A 32 -5.75 3.56 2.48
CA ILE A 32 -6.38 4.11 1.28
C ILE A 32 -6.98 5.46 1.64
N LEU A 33 -6.55 6.49 0.91
CA LEU A 33 -7.04 7.86 1.00
C LEU A 33 -8.29 8.05 0.14
N ASP A 34 -9.05 9.10 0.40
CA ASP A 34 -10.32 9.39 -0.29
C ASP A 34 -10.16 9.64 -1.81
N ASP A 35 -8.95 9.94 -2.28
CA ASP A 35 -8.62 10.08 -3.71
C ASP A 35 -8.19 8.75 -4.37
N GLY A 36 -8.31 7.64 -3.63
CA GLY A 36 -7.94 6.29 -4.07
C GLY A 36 -6.43 6.00 -4.04
N ARG A 37 -5.59 6.94 -3.57
CA ARG A 37 -4.17 6.69 -3.36
C ARG A 37 -3.92 5.91 -2.08
N VAL A 38 -2.80 5.19 -2.04
CA VAL A 38 -2.34 4.52 -0.83
C VAL A 38 -1.21 5.33 -0.18
N ALA A 39 -1.42 5.77 1.06
CA ALA A 39 -0.37 6.32 1.89
C ALA A 39 0.38 5.19 2.61
N LEU A 40 1.71 5.24 2.59
CA LEU A 40 2.56 4.27 3.27
C LEU A 40 2.66 4.63 4.76
N ARG A 41 2.21 3.75 5.67
CA ARG A 41 2.28 4.02 7.12
C ARG A 41 3.46 3.33 7.79
N ARG A 42 3.89 2.16 7.32
CA ARG A 42 5.07 1.45 7.81
C ARG A 42 5.62 0.46 6.78
N LEU A 43 6.89 0.61 6.41
CA LEU A 43 7.67 -0.40 5.69
C LEU A 43 8.42 -1.29 6.68
N LEU A 44 8.40 -2.59 6.46
CA LEU A 44 9.18 -3.58 7.21
C LEU A 44 10.38 -4.09 6.40
N ALA A 45 10.34 -3.98 5.07
CA ALA A 45 11.44 -4.36 4.19
C ALA A 45 12.39 -3.16 4.01
N GLY A 46 13.62 -3.34 4.48
CA GLY A 46 14.81 -2.56 4.15
C GLY A 46 15.84 -3.49 3.52
#